data_AF-A0AAU7U4J1-F1
#
_entry.id   AF-A0AAU7U4J1-F1
#
_cell.length_a   1.000
_cell.length_b   1.000
_cell.length_c   1.000
_cell.angle_alpha   90.00
_cell.angle_beta   90.00
_cell.angle_gamma   90.00
#
_symmetry.space_group_name_H-M   'P 1'
#
loop_
_entity.id
_entity.type
_entity.pdbx_description
1 polymer ?
#
loop_
_entity_poly.entity_id
_entity_poly.type
_entity_poly.pdbx_seq_one_letter_code
_entity_poly.pdbx_strand_id
1 'polypeptide(L)'
;MSFHILYAPHPPQFTLHLTLDQLARRDRRFAQIQVLHRRGTLGLALQDSADLQQAHYTLRTGQTEWHGTPGQFDEDSLAGRRHPAAGWSEAAVTAGLGLDLVATERHDLAACELGAMMSTWSCGVIYAFAHQGGISPTLTRRLNLANFYDQVELDGLALRQFEGYAVVCAHRLDEHGQLQVWRTEPQRTGAVSGEQALQRF
;
A
#
# COMPACT_ATOMS: atom_id res chain seq x y z
N MET A 1 24.31 -4.20 -14.77
CA MET A 1 23.13 -3.51 -15.32
C MET A 1 23.10 -2.13 -14.70
N SER A 2 23.15 -1.06 -15.50
CA SER A 2 23.15 0.32 -15.00
C SER A 2 21.76 0.92 -15.15
N PHE A 3 21.26 1.55 -14.09
CA PHE A 3 19.97 2.25 -14.10
C PHE A 3 20.20 3.75 -14.11
N HIS A 4 19.40 4.44 -14.91
CA HIS A 4 19.24 5.89 -14.85
C HIS A 4 17.96 6.21 -14.07
N ILE A 5 18.09 6.95 -12.97
CA ILE A 5 17.01 7.18 -12.01
C ILE A 5 16.77 8.68 -11.90
N LEU A 6 15.55 9.10 -12.23
CA LEU A 6 15.08 10.46 -12.00
C LEU A 6 14.08 10.45 -10.85
N TYR A 7 14.19 11.47 -10.01
CA TYR A 7 13.31 11.73 -8.89
C TYR A 7 12.85 13.18 -8.95
N ALA A 8 11.56 13.43 -8.76
CA ALA A 8 11.02 14.76 -8.53
C ALA A 8 9.96 14.69 -7.43
N PRO A 9 10.03 15.51 -6.37
CA PRO A 9 8.96 15.54 -5.37
C PRO A 9 7.63 15.97 -6.00
N HIS A 10 6.50 15.67 -5.36
CA HIS A 10 5.18 16.13 -5.77
C HIS A 10 4.68 17.24 -4.82
N PRO A 11 4.30 18.44 -5.34
CA PRO A 11 4.38 18.85 -6.74
C PRO A 11 5.83 19.07 -7.22
N PRO A 12 6.13 18.89 -8.52
CA PRO A 12 7.49 18.95 -9.05
C PRO A 12 8.03 20.38 -9.04
N GLN A 13 9.00 20.63 -8.17
CA GLN A 13 9.73 21.90 -8.08
C GLN A 13 11.14 21.79 -8.65
N PHE A 14 11.72 20.59 -8.64
CA PHE A 14 13.04 20.27 -9.15
C PHE A 14 13.12 18.78 -9.52
N THR A 15 14.16 18.40 -10.25
CA THR A 15 14.47 17.01 -10.57
C THR A 15 15.88 16.66 -10.13
N LEU A 16 16.07 15.47 -9.58
CA LEU A 16 17.37 14.93 -9.19
C LEU A 16 17.64 13.64 -9.95
N HIS A 17 18.90 13.45 -10.32
CA HIS A 17 19.40 12.14 -10.71
C HIS A 17 19.84 11.41 -9.44
N LEU A 18 19.30 10.22 -9.21
CA LEU A 18 19.67 9.39 -8.08
C LEU A 18 20.60 8.26 -8.52
N THR A 19 21.55 7.91 -7.66
CA THR A 19 22.21 6.60 -7.72
C THR A 19 21.30 5.52 -7.16
N LEU A 20 21.61 4.25 -7.43
CA LEU A 20 20.89 3.13 -6.83
C LEU A 20 20.94 3.15 -5.30
N ASP A 21 22.10 3.49 -4.72
CA ASP A 21 22.24 3.59 -3.26
C ASP A 21 21.37 4.71 -2.69
N GLN A 22 21.26 5.84 -3.40
CA GLN A 22 20.37 6.93 -2.98
C GLN A 22 18.90 6.52 -3.07
N LEU A 23 18.50 5.81 -4.13
CA LEU A 23 17.15 5.25 -4.23
C LEU A 23 16.88 4.25 -3.08
N ALA A 24 17.83 3.36 -2.81
CA ALA A 24 17.71 2.35 -1.75
C ALA A 24 17.67 2.96 -0.32
N ARG A 25 18.30 4.12 -0.10
CA ARG A 25 18.17 4.85 1.17
C ARG A 25 16.79 5.47 1.35
N ARG A 26 16.11 5.81 0.25
CA ARG A 26 14.75 6.35 0.28
C ARG A 26 13.71 5.25 0.41
N ASP A 27 13.96 4.11 -0.22
CA ASP A 27 13.16 2.90 -0.07
C ASP A 27 14.05 1.67 -0.24
N ARG A 28 14.23 0.95 0.86
CA ARG A 28 15.18 -0.17 0.96
C ARG A 28 14.86 -1.33 0.03
N ARG A 29 13.62 -1.47 -0.46
CA ARG A 29 13.25 -2.51 -1.42
C ARG A 29 14.11 -2.44 -2.68
N PHE A 30 14.55 -1.24 -3.08
CA PHE A 30 15.42 -1.06 -4.25
C PHE A 30 16.87 -1.46 -4.04
N ALA A 31 17.30 -1.81 -2.81
CA ALA A 31 18.56 -2.54 -2.63
C ALA A 31 18.53 -3.90 -3.36
N GLN A 32 17.33 -4.47 -3.54
CA GLN A 32 17.09 -5.72 -4.25
C GLN A 32 16.46 -5.51 -5.64
N ILE A 33 16.77 -4.38 -6.30
CA ILE A 33 16.17 -4.00 -7.60
C ILE A 33 16.29 -5.07 -8.68
N GLN A 34 17.37 -5.86 -8.68
CA GLN A 34 17.57 -6.96 -9.63
C GLN A 34 16.58 -8.10 -9.40
N VAL A 35 16.18 -8.34 -8.16
CA VAL A 35 15.17 -9.34 -7.82
C VAL A 35 13.79 -8.86 -8.28
N LEU A 36 13.44 -7.61 -7.99
CA LEU A 36 12.20 -6.97 -8.47
C LEU A 36 12.10 -7.01 -10.01
N HIS A 37 13.19 -6.70 -10.70
CA HIS A 37 13.25 -6.76 -12.17
C HIS A 37 13.00 -8.17 -12.70
N ARG A 38 13.70 -9.18 -12.15
CA ARG A 38 13.53 -10.59 -12.57
C ARG A 38 12.13 -11.14 -12.28
N ARG A 39 11.49 -10.67 -11.20
CA ARG A 39 10.10 -11.03 -10.86
C ARG A 39 9.06 -10.33 -11.75
N GLY A 40 9.46 -9.35 -12.56
CA GLY A 40 8.52 -8.52 -13.33
C GLY A 40 7.71 -7.56 -12.45
N THR A 41 8.14 -7.32 -11.21
CA THR A 41 7.38 -6.52 -10.23
C THR A 41 7.97 -5.14 -9.97
N LEU A 42 9.07 -4.80 -10.65
CA LEU A 42 9.75 -3.51 -10.50
C LEU A 42 8.84 -2.29 -10.69
N GLY A 43 7.98 -2.29 -11.71
CA GLY A 43 7.05 -1.18 -11.95
C GLY A 43 6.05 -0.99 -10.82
N LEU A 44 5.56 -2.09 -10.22
CA LEU A 44 4.61 -2.03 -9.10
C LEU A 44 5.27 -1.49 -7.83
N ALA A 45 6.48 -1.95 -7.52
CA ALA A 45 7.25 -1.43 -6.40
C ALA A 45 7.64 0.05 -6.61
N LEU A 46 7.96 0.45 -7.85
CA LEU A 46 8.28 1.84 -8.19
C LEU A 46 7.07 2.76 -8.00
N GLN A 47 5.90 2.34 -8.47
CA GLN A 47 4.66 3.09 -8.28
C GLN A 47 4.28 3.18 -6.80
N ASP A 48 4.37 2.07 -6.05
CA ASP A 48 4.09 2.09 -4.62
C ASP A 48 5.06 3.00 -3.85
N SER A 49 6.35 2.99 -4.21
CA SER A 49 7.32 3.96 -3.66
C SER A 49 6.99 5.40 -4.03
N ALA A 50 6.47 5.66 -5.24
CA ALA A 50 6.03 6.99 -5.65
C ALA A 50 4.91 7.51 -4.74
N ASP A 51 3.94 6.65 -4.44
CA ASP A 51 2.82 6.97 -3.55
C ASP A 51 3.27 7.19 -2.10
N LEU A 52 4.12 6.31 -1.57
CA LEU A 52 4.62 6.42 -0.19
C LEU A 52 5.48 7.67 0.03
N GLN A 53 6.23 8.10 -0.98
CA GLN A 53 7.14 9.25 -0.88
C GLN A 53 6.59 10.55 -1.47
N GLN A 54 5.39 10.51 -2.06
CA GLN A 54 4.81 11.63 -2.80
C GLN A 54 5.82 12.22 -3.80
N ALA A 55 6.33 11.36 -4.66
CA ALA A 55 7.33 11.75 -5.64
C ALA A 55 7.20 10.99 -6.94
N HIS A 56 7.49 11.67 -8.04
CA HIS A 56 7.62 11.10 -9.36
C HIS A 56 8.97 10.39 -9.49
N TYR A 57 8.94 9.20 -10.05
CA TYR A 57 10.11 8.40 -10.39
C TYR A 57 10.11 8.03 -11.87
N THR A 58 11.27 8.14 -12.50
CA THR A 58 11.53 7.46 -13.78
C THR A 58 12.77 6.60 -13.61
N LEU A 59 12.65 5.32 -13.93
CA LEU A 59 13.73 4.35 -13.89
C LEU A 59 13.95 3.78 -15.29
N ARG A 60 15.17 3.87 -15.81
CA ARG A 60 15.50 3.40 -17.17
C ARG A 60 16.73 2.50 -17.18
N THR A 61 16.65 1.42 -17.96
CA THR A 61 17.77 0.50 -18.23
C THR A 61 17.73 0.03 -19.69
N GLY A 62 18.76 0.35 -20.47
CA GLY A 62 18.74 0.06 -21.91
C GLY A 62 17.53 0.71 -22.59
N GLN A 63 16.67 -0.10 -23.19
CA GLN A 63 15.43 0.33 -23.86
C GLN A 63 14.17 0.24 -22.98
N THR A 64 14.29 -0.24 -21.74
CA THR A 64 13.15 -0.40 -20.84
C THR A 64 13.08 0.76 -19.86
N GLU A 65 11.87 1.27 -19.66
CA GLU A 65 11.57 2.38 -18.78
C GLU A 65 10.34 2.07 -17.91
N TRP A 66 10.40 2.47 -16.65
CA TRP A 66 9.30 2.40 -15.70
C TRP A 66 9.09 3.78 -15.09
N HIS A 67 7.82 4.09 -14.82
CA HIS A 67 7.42 5.32 -14.16
C HIS A 67 6.66 4.98 -12.88
N GLY A 68 6.87 5.80 -11.86
CA GLY A 68 6.00 5.88 -10.70
C GLY A 68 5.52 7.31 -10.56
N THR A 69 4.21 7.53 -10.53
CA THR A 69 3.57 8.85 -10.45
C THR A 69 2.59 8.83 -9.28
N PRO A 70 2.72 9.69 -8.26
CA PRO A 70 1.82 9.65 -7.11
C PRO A 70 0.35 9.71 -7.54
N GLY A 71 -0.48 8.82 -7.00
CA GLY A 71 -1.91 8.73 -7.27
C GLY A 71 -2.29 7.99 -8.56
N GLN A 72 -1.34 7.58 -9.40
CA GLN A 72 -1.65 7.04 -10.73
C GLN A 72 -2.50 5.75 -10.70
N PHE A 73 -2.26 4.88 -9.72
CA PHE A 73 -3.09 3.69 -9.51
C PHE A 73 -4.54 4.01 -9.11
N ASP A 74 -4.79 5.22 -8.64
CA ASP A 74 -6.08 5.69 -8.15
C ASP A 74 -6.82 6.47 -9.28
N GLU A 75 -6.10 7.22 -10.12
CA GLU A 75 -6.66 7.98 -11.25
C GLU A 75 -7.17 7.11 -12.42
N ASP A 76 -6.55 5.95 -12.66
CA ASP A 76 -7.00 4.99 -13.70
C ASP A 76 -8.37 4.36 -13.39
N SER A 77 -8.88 4.54 -12.16
CA SER A 77 -10.21 4.07 -11.75
C SER A 77 -11.36 4.81 -12.45
N LEU A 78 -11.16 6.06 -12.88
CA LEU A 78 -12.14 6.84 -13.64
C LEU A 78 -12.41 6.26 -15.03
N ALA A 79 -11.47 5.46 -15.58
CA ALA A 79 -11.61 4.76 -16.85
C ALA A 79 -12.13 3.31 -16.71
N GLY A 80 -12.58 2.90 -15.51
CA GLY A 80 -13.10 1.55 -15.26
C GLY A 80 -12.04 0.44 -15.33
N ARG A 81 -10.74 0.79 -15.38
CA ARG A 81 -9.66 -0.18 -15.26
C ARG A 81 -9.42 -0.45 -13.77
N ARG A 82 -9.64 -1.70 -13.37
CA ARG A 82 -9.38 -2.14 -11.99
C ARG A 82 -7.90 -1.95 -11.69
N HIS A 83 -7.59 -1.57 -10.44
CA HIS A 83 -6.23 -1.55 -9.90
C HIS A 83 -5.47 -2.82 -10.34
N PRO A 84 -4.20 -2.74 -10.78
CA PRO A 84 -3.48 -3.88 -11.34
C PRO A 84 -3.34 -5.06 -10.38
N ALA A 85 -3.40 -4.81 -9.07
CA ALA A 85 -3.43 -5.82 -8.01
C ALA A 85 -4.85 -6.18 -7.50
N ALA A 86 -5.94 -5.70 -8.12
CA ALA A 86 -7.29 -6.07 -7.70
C ALA A 86 -7.48 -7.59 -7.79
N GLY A 87 -8.01 -8.19 -6.72
CA GLY A 87 -8.15 -9.65 -6.64
C GLY A 87 -6.90 -10.40 -6.16
N TRP A 88 -5.79 -9.71 -5.88
CA TRP A 88 -4.61 -10.35 -5.29
C TRP A 88 -4.82 -10.69 -3.81
N SER A 89 -4.26 -11.81 -3.36
CA SER A 89 -4.19 -12.11 -1.92
C SER A 89 -3.16 -11.22 -1.21
N GLU A 90 -3.17 -11.19 0.13
CA GLU A 90 -2.14 -10.50 0.93
C GLU A 90 -0.73 -10.97 0.53
N ALA A 91 -0.54 -12.28 0.35
CA ALA A 91 0.75 -12.84 -0.07
C ALA A 91 1.18 -12.37 -1.48
N ALA A 92 0.24 -12.26 -2.42
CA ALA A 92 0.54 -11.76 -3.75
C ALA A 92 0.91 -10.26 -3.75
N VAL A 93 0.24 -9.46 -2.92
CA VAL A 93 0.61 -8.05 -2.69
C VAL A 93 2.01 -7.97 -2.07
N THR A 94 2.30 -8.74 -1.02
CA THR A 94 3.62 -8.80 -0.38
C THR A 94 4.73 -9.11 -1.40
N ALA A 95 4.57 -10.17 -2.20
CA ALA A 95 5.57 -10.56 -3.19
C ALA A 95 5.67 -9.56 -4.36
N GLY A 96 4.53 -9.02 -4.80
CA GLY A 96 4.44 -8.07 -5.90
C GLY A 96 4.99 -6.69 -5.57
N LEU A 97 4.91 -6.27 -4.32
CA LEU A 97 5.52 -5.02 -3.85
C LEU A 97 6.94 -5.23 -3.31
N GLY A 98 7.43 -6.47 -3.27
CA GLY A 98 8.77 -6.81 -2.78
C GLY A 98 8.95 -6.61 -1.28
N LEU A 99 7.88 -6.75 -0.49
CA LEU A 99 7.92 -6.59 0.97
C LEU A 99 8.67 -7.75 1.65
N ASP A 100 8.78 -8.88 0.96
CA ASP A 100 9.54 -10.06 1.37
C ASP A 100 11.06 -9.93 1.12
N LEU A 101 11.50 -8.90 0.38
CA LEU A 101 12.89 -8.75 -0.05
C LEU A 101 13.80 -8.08 0.97
N VAL A 102 13.21 -7.36 1.91
CA VAL A 102 13.90 -6.62 2.97
C VAL A 102 13.21 -6.86 4.30
N ALA A 103 13.88 -6.56 5.40
CA ALA A 103 13.30 -6.69 6.73
C ALA A 103 12.16 -5.67 6.91
N THR A 104 10.95 -6.04 6.55
CA THR A 104 9.75 -5.22 6.77
C THR A 104 9.31 -5.37 8.21
N GLU A 105 9.14 -4.26 8.91
CA GLU A 105 8.65 -4.29 10.29
C GLU A 105 7.12 -4.33 10.29
N ARG A 106 6.57 -5.33 10.97
CA ARG A 106 5.13 -5.59 11.00
C ARG A 106 4.59 -5.46 12.42
N HIS A 107 3.52 -4.69 12.55
CA HIS A 107 2.82 -4.42 13.80
C HIS A 107 1.36 -4.85 13.66
N ASP A 108 0.93 -5.82 14.45
CA ASP A 108 -0.49 -6.16 14.52
C ASP A 108 -1.16 -5.29 15.61
N LEU A 109 -2.23 -4.58 15.25
CA LEU A 109 -2.96 -3.63 16.08
C LEU A 109 -4.46 -3.97 16.09
N ALA A 110 -5.18 -3.50 17.11
CA ALA A 110 -6.63 -3.49 17.06
C ALA A 110 -7.14 -2.50 15.98
N ALA A 111 -8.29 -2.79 15.38
CA ALA A 111 -8.86 -1.95 14.31
C ALA A 111 -9.07 -0.48 14.73
N CYS A 112 -9.48 -0.24 15.98
CA CYS A 112 -9.65 1.10 16.52
C CYS A 112 -8.31 1.85 16.69
N GLU A 113 -7.26 1.16 17.14
CA GLU A 113 -5.91 1.73 17.30
C GLU A 113 -5.31 2.07 15.93
N LEU A 114 -5.45 1.16 14.96
CA LEU A 114 -5.01 1.39 13.59
C LEU A 114 -5.70 2.61 12.99
N GLY A 115 -7.03 2.70 13.11
CA GLY A 115 -7.81 3.84 12.62
C GLY A 115 -7.39 5.17 13.26
N ALA A 116 -7.22 5.19 14.59
CA ALA A 116 -6.79 6.37 15.33
C ALA A 116 -5.35 6.81 14.97
N MET A 117 -4.46 5.87 14.69
CA MET A 117 -3.11 6.18 14.23
C MET A 117 -3.13 6.80 12.83
N MET A 118 -3.84 6.18 11.88
CA MET A 118 -3.84 6.63 10.48
C MET A 118 -4.53 7.97 10.27
N SER A 119 -5.46 8.38 11.14
CA SER A 119 -6.11 9.71 11.05
C SER A 119 -5.12 10.88 11.25
N THR A 120 -3.93 10.60 11.80
CA THR A 120 -2.86 11.60 11.96
C THR A 120 -1.87 11.62 10.80
N TRP A 121 -2.00 10.70 9.84
CA TRP A 121 -1.05 10.57 8.74
C TRP A 121 -1.38 11.52 7.60
N SER A 122 -0.36 12.24 7.13
CA SER A 122 -0.44 13.05 5.91
C SER A 122 -0.08 12.28 4.64
N CYS A 123 0.48 11.08 4.78
CA CYS A 123 0.88 10.20 3.68
C CYS A 123 0.94 8.74 4.14
N GLY A 124 0.82 7.81 3.18
CA GLY A 124 0.80 6.37 3.43
C GLY A 124 -0.10 5.68 2.41
N VAL A 125 -0.03 4.35 2.36
CA VAL A 125 -0.88 3.55 1.47
C VAL A 125 -1.59 2.49 2.28
N ILE A 126 -2.90 2.34 2.08
CA ILE A 126 -3.72 1.32 2.75
C ILE A 126 -4.13 0.28 1.73
N TYR A 127 -4.05 -0.99 2.12
CA TYR A 127 -4.52 -2.14 1.38
C TYR A 127 -5.60 -2.85 2.20
N ALA A 128 -6.84 -2.91 1.69
CA ALA A 128 -7.95 -3.55 2.38
C ALA A 128 -8.45 -4.77 1.60
N PHE A 129 -8.48 -5.91 2.31
CA PHE A 129 -8.79 -7.21 1.76
C PHE A 129 -10.14 -7.69 2.28
N ALA A 130 -11.02 -8.13 1.39
CA ALA A 130 -12.36 -8.63 1.74
C ALA A 130 -12.64 -9.97 1.08
N HIS A 131 -13.60 -10.71 1.63
CA HIS A 131 -14.09 -11.94 1.02
C HIS A 131 -15.11 -11.61 -0.07
N GLN A 132 -14.70 -11.70 -1.34
CA GLN A 132 -15.60 -11.53 -2.50
C GLN A 132 -16.14 -12.88 -2.99
N GLY A 133 -16.76 -13.66 -2.10
CA GLY A 133 -17.34 -14.97 -2.44
C GLY A 133 -16.35 -16.13 -2.59
N GLY A 134 -15.04 -15.87 -2.39
CA GLY A 134 -13.98 -16.87 -2.36
C GLY A 134 -13.56 -17.27 -0.94
N ILE A 135 -12.78 -18.36 -0.85
CA ILE A 135 -12.25 -18.90 0.41
C ILE A 135 -11.24 -17.93 1.06
N SER A 136 -10.44 -17.25 0.24
CA SER A 136 -9.38 -16.35 0.72
C SER A 136 -9.74 -14.88 0.44
N PRO A 137 -9.44 -13.96 1.38
CA PRO A 137 -9.66 -12.54 1.16
C PRO A 137 -8.72 -12.02 0.08
N THR A 138 -9.22 -11.10 -0.74
CA THR A 138 -8.46 -10.49 -1.83
C THR A 138 -8.52 -8.98 -1.75
N LEU A 139 -7.55 -8.31 -2.35
CA LEU A 139 -7.45 -6.85 -2.36
C LEU A 139 -8.66 -6.27 -3.08
N THR A 140 -9.42 -5.47 -2.34
CA THR A 140 -10.66 -4.84 -2.83
C THR A 140 -10.58 -3.32 -2.81
N ARG A 141 -9.74 -2.76 -1.94
CA ARG A 141 -9.43 -1.33 -1.91
C ARG A 141 -7.94 -1.11 -1.71
N ARG A 142 -7.45 -0.08 -2.39
CA ARG A 142 -6.18 0.55 -2.10
C ARG A 142 -6.47 2.04 -1.92
N LEU A 143 -5.96 2.66 -0.86
CA LEU A 143 -6.12 4.08 -0.59
C LEU A 143 -4.74 4.72 -0.47
N ASN A 144 -4.54 5.86 -1.13
CA ASN A 144 -3.34 6.67 -1.04
C ASN A 144 -3.63 7.90 -0.18
N LEU A 145 -3.08 7.93 1.04
CA LEU A 145 -3.43 8.96 2.03
C LEU A 145 -2.89 10.35 1.72
N ALA A 146 -2.20 10.55 0.61
CA ALA A 146 -1.95 11.91 0.13
C ALA A 146 -3.12 12.48 -0.69
N ASN A 147 -4.03 11.62 -1.14
CA ASN A 147 -5.26 12.03 -1.82
C ASN A 147 -6.34 12.36 -0.77
N PHE A 148 -6.93 13.55 -0.89
CA PHE A 148 -8.00 14.00 -0.02
C PHE A 148 -9.22 13.06 -0.02
N TYR A 149 -9.62 12.53 -1.18
CA TYR A 149 -10.78 11.64 -1.27
C TYR A 149 -10.53 10.32 -0.53
N ASP A 150 -9.30 9.80 -0.60
CA ASP A 150 -8.90 8.59 0.08
C ASP A 150 -8.80 8.78 1.59
N GLN A 151 -8.40 9.97 2.05
CA GLN A 151 -8.46 10.34 3.48
C GLN A 151 -9.92 10.36 3.98
N VAL A 152 -10.85 10.95 3.21
CA VAL A 152 -12.27 10.98 3.58
C VAL A 152 -12.88 9.57 3.57
N GLU A 153 -12.52 8.73 2.60
CA GLU A 153 -12.93 7.32 2.60
C GLU A 153 -12.38 6.60 3.83
N LEU A 154 -11.09 6.80 4.15
CA LEU A 154 -10.46 6.24 5.33
C LEU A 154 -11.21 6.62 6.62
N ASP A 155 -11.59 7.89 6.79
CA ASP A 155 -12.34 8.33 7.98
C ASP A 155 -13.65 7.54 8.13
N GLY A 156 -14.38 7.34 7.03
CA GLY A 156 -15.59 6.51 7.01
C GLY A 156 -15.33 5.05 7.38
N LEU A 157 -14.23 4.47 6.87
CA LEU A 157 -13.84 3.10 7.19
C LEU A 157 -13.40 2.96 8.66
N ALA A 158 -12.61 3.90 9.17
CA ALA A 158 -12.09 3.90 10.53
C ALA A 158 -13.21 4.07 11.57
N LEU A 159 -14.20 4.93 11.31
CA LEU A 159 -15.39 5.08 12.16
C LEU A 159 -16.17 3.77 12.32
N ARG A 160 -16.15 2.92 11.29
CA ARG A 160 -16.78 1.59 11.28
C ARG A 160 -15.80 0.47 11.62
N GLN A 161 -14.62 0.81 12.12
CA GLN A 161 -13.56 -0.15 12.47
C GLN A 161 -13.26 -1.15 11.34
N PHE A 162 -13.32 -0.69 10.09
CA PHE A 162 -13.10 -1.50 8.89
C PHE A 162 -14.06 -2.68 8.74
N GLU A 163 -15.30 -2.55 9.21
CA GLU A 163 -16.38 -3.52 9.01
C GLU A 163 -16.47 -3.96 7.53
N GLY A 164 -16.50 -5.28 7.31
CA GLY A 164 -16.58 -5.88 5.97
C GLY A 164 -15.23 -6.27 5.35
N TYR A 165 -14.11 -5.81 5.93
CA TYR A 165 -12.77 -6.27 5.55
C TYR A 165 -12.29 -7.39 6.47
N ALA A 166 -11.59 -8.35 5.89
CA ALA A 166 -10.93 -9.44 6.62
C ALA A 166 -9.54 -9.02 7.12
N VAL A 167 -8.84 -8.21 6.33
CA VAL A 167 -7.50 -7.71 6.65
C VAL A 167 -7.39 -6.27 6.15
N VAL A 168 -6.79 -5.40 6.95
CA VAL A 168 -6.35 -4.06 6.52
C VAL A 168 -4.89 -3.90 6.87
N CYS A 169 -4.08 -3.52 5.88
CA CYS A 169 -2.66 -3.24 6.03
C CYS A 169 -2.42 -1.76 5.67
N ALA A 170 -1.82 -1.01 6.58
CA ALA A 170 -1.36 0.36 6.38
C ALA A 170 0.15 0.37 6.24
N HIS A 171 0.65 0.98 5.17
CA HIS A 171 2.06 1.02 4.80
C HIS A 171 2.58 2.45 4.89
N ARG A 172 3.79 2.60 5.45
CA ARG A 172 4.54 3.86 5.44
C ARG A 172 6.04 3.57 5.41
N LEU A 173 6.82 4.50 4.86
CA LEU A 173 8.27 4.49 4.98
C LEU A 173 8.68 5.28 6.23
N ASP A 174 9.62 4.76 7.00
CA ASP A 174 10.29 5.52 8.06
C ASP A 174 11.36 6.48 7.49
N GLU A 175 12.05 7.20 8.37
CA GLU A 175 13.11 8.15 8.00
C GLU A 175 14.35 7.51 7.37
N HIS A 176 14.48 6.19 7.43
CA HIS A 176 15.58 5.41 6.87
C HIS A 176 15.18 4.62 5.61
N GLY A 177 13.98 4.90 5.08
CA GLY A 177 13.43 4.22 3.91
C GLY A 177 13.04 2.77 4.18
N GLN A 178 12.88 2.38 5.44
CA GLN A 178 12.38 1.06 5.81
C GLN A 178 10.86 1.08 5.74
N LEU A 179 10.28 0.05 5.11
CA LEU A 179 8.84 -0.11 5.10
C LEU A 179 8.34 -0.64 6.45
N GLN A 180 7.36 0.08 6.99
CA GLN A 180 6.59 -0.24 8.18
C GLN A 180 5.18 -0.65 7.75
N VAL A 181 4.69 -1.77 8.28
CA VAL A 181 3.37 -2.32 7.97
C VAL A 181 2.59 -2.50 9.26
N TRP A 182 1.52 -1.74 9.42
CA TRP A 182 0.57 -1.93 10.51
C TRP A 182 -0.65 -2.67 9.99
N ARG A 183 -1.09 -3.69 10.71
CA ARG A 183 -2.13 -4.58 10.25
C ARG A 183 -3.17 -4.80 11.32
N THR A 184 -4.42 -4.93 10.88
CA THR A 184 -5.51 -5.43 11.71
C THR A 184 -6.24 -6.53 10.95
N GLU A 185 -6.79 -7.48 11.71
CA GLU A 185 -7.86 -8.36 11.28
C GLU A 185 -9.12 -7.88 11.99
N PRO A 186 -9.92 -7.00 11.36
CA PRO A 186 -11.16 -6.55 11.97
C PRO A 186 -11.98 -7.78 12.32
N GLN A 187 -12.30 -7.96 13.60
CA GLN A 187 -13.20 -9.03 13.97
C GLN A 187 -14.47 -8.84 13.14
N ARG A 188 -14.97 -9.91 12.52
CA ARG A 188 -16.37 -9.91 12.13
C ARG A 188 -17.13 -9.65 13.41
N THR A 189 -17.60 -8.42 13.60
CA THR A 189 -18.67 -8.16 14.57
C THR A 189 -19.74 -9.15 14.16
N GLY A 190 -19.84 -10.21 14.94
CA GLY A 190 -20.83 -11.24 14.71
C GLY A 190 -22.15 -10.51 14.57
N ALA A 191 -22.96 -10.96 13.62
CA ALA A 191 -24.39 -10.92 13.82
C ALA A 191 -24.61 -11.19 15.30
N VAL A 192 -25.17 -10.22 16.02
CA VAL A 192 -25.60 -10.40 17.40
C VAL A 192 -26.40 -11.69 17.35
N SER A 193 -25.84 -12.78 17.89
CA SER A 193 -26.52 -14.05 17.93
C SER A 193 -27.73 -13.79 18.81
N GLY A 194 -28.90 -13.63 18.20
CA GLY A 194 -30.18 -13.37 18.84
C GLY A 194 -30.68 -14.54 19.68
N GLU A 195 -29.78 -15.35 20.25
CA GLU A 195 -30.05 -16.58 20.98
C GLU A 195 -29.39 -16.62 22.37
N GLN A 196 -29.08 -15.47 22.97
CA GLN A 196 -28.79 -15.40 24.41
C GLN A 196 -29.73 -14.48 25.21
N ALA A 197 -30.80 -13.96 24.59
CA ALA A 197 -31.83 -13.17 25.28
C ALA A 197 -32.97 -14.00 25.91
N LEU A 198 -32.95 -15.34 25.80
CA LEU A 198 -34.05 -16.22 26.26
C LEU A 198 -33.63 -17.28 27.28
N GLN A 199 -32.64 -16.99 28.14
CA GLN A 199 -32.37 -17.79 29.36
C GLN A 199 -32.33 -16.94 30.65
N ARG A 200 -32.99 -15.79 30.64
CA ARG A 200 -33.26 -15.02 31.86
C ARG A 200 -34.73 -14.61 31.93
N PHE A 201 -35.62 -15.58 31.85
CA PHE A 201 -36.96 -15.54 32.44
C PHE A 201 -37.29 -16.93 32.98
#